data_AF-A0A920JCQ2-F1
#
_entry.id   AF-A0A920JCQ2-F1
#
_cell.length_a   1.000
_cell.length_b   1.000
_cell.length_c   1.000
_cell.angle_alpha   90.00
_cell.angle_beta   90.00
_cell.angle_gamma   90.00
#
_symmetry.space_group_name_H-M   'P 1'
#
loop_
_entity.id
_entity.type
_entity.pdbx_description
1 polymer ?
#
loop_
_entity_poly.entity_id
_entity_poly.type
_entity_poly.pdbx_seq_one_letter_code
_entity_poly.pdbx_strand_id
1 'polypeptide(L)' 'MKVQRLGTFSISSLVIGFGFLYIPMLILVIYSFNASRLVTVWAGFSTKWYVELFQDQQLWMPHG' A
#
# COMPACT_ATOMS: atom_id res chain seq x y z
N MET A 1 36.74 5.00 -11.45
CA MET A 1 35.29 4.81 -11.57
C MET A 1 34.67 6.08 -12.14
N LYS A 2 34.04 6.03 -13.32
CA LYS A 2 33.43 7.20 -13.97
C LYS A 2 31.94 7.16 -13.62
N VAL A 3 31.52 7.96 -12.64
CA VAL A 3 30.09 8.11 -12.31
C VAL A 3 29.44 8.77 -13.51
N GLN A 4 28.61 8.03 -14.25
CA GLN A 4 27.84 8.61 -15.36
C GLN A 4 26.90 9.67 -14.77
N ARG A 5 26.93 10.89 -15.31
CA ARG A 5 25.97 11.93 -14.92
C ARG A 5 24.58 11.40 -15.25
N LEU A 6 23.77 11.10 -14.22
CA LEU A 6 22.37 10.75 -14.39
C LEU A 6 21.71 11.95 -15.08
N GLY A 7 21.41 11.80 -16.37
CA GLY A 7 20.71 12.84 -17.12
C GLY A 7 19.31 13.04 -16.54
N THR A 8 18.75 14.24 -16.68
CA THR A 8 17.36 14.53 -16.28
C THR A 8 16.39 13.51 -16.88
N PHE A 9 16.62 13.07 -18.11
CA PHE A 9 15.88 11.99 -18.76
C PHE A 9 15.90 10.66 -17.97
N SER A 10 17.07 10.23 -17.49
CA SER A 10 17.21 9.00 -16.70
C SER A 10 16.53 9.11 -15.33
N ILE A 11 16.54 10.29 -14.72
CA ILE A 11 15.84 10.52 -13.45
C ILE A 11 14.33 10.50 -13.67
N SER A 12 13.84 11.18 -14.72
CA SER A 12 12.42 11.20 -15.05
C SER A 12 11.88 9.81 -15.37
N SER A 13 12.62 8.99 -16.12
CA SER A 13 12.20 7.61 -16.42
C SER A 13 12.13 6.73 -15.17
N LEU A 14 13.07 6.89 -14.23
CA LEU A 14 13.03 6.20 -12.94
C LEU A 14 11.84 6.65 -12.10
N VAL A 15 11.59 7.97 -11.99
CA VAL A 15 10.45 8.51 -11.24
C VAL A 15 9.12 8.03 -11.81
N ILE A 16 8.96 8.04 -13.14
CA ILE A 16 7.73 7.55 -13.78
C ILE A 16 7.58 6.03 -13.58
N GLY A 17 8.65 5.27 -13.80
CA GLY A 17 8.64 3.82 -13.65
C GLY A 17 8.28 3.39 -12.23
N PHE A 18 8.98 3.93 -11.22
CA PHE A 18 8.67 3.66 -9.82
C PHE A 18 7.30 4.22 -9.43
N GLY A 19 6.94 5.44 -9.88
CA GLY A 19 5.62 6.02 -9.64
C GLY A 19 4.50 5.09 -10.11
N PHE A 20 4.59 4.58 -11.34
CA PHE A 20 3.62 3.63 -11.89
C PHE A 20 3.49 2.35 -11.04
N LEU A 21 4.58 1.84 -10.49
CA LEU A 21 4.57 0.63 -9.65
C LEU A 21 4.01 0.91 -8.25
N TYR A 22 4.36 2.03 -7.64
CA TYR A 22 4.03 2.33 -6.24
C TYR A 22 2.71 3.06 -6.06
N ILE A 23 2.25 3.87 -7.02
CA ILE A 23 0.97 4.59 -6.92
C ILE A 23 -0.21 3.62 -6.72
N PRO A 24 -0.36 2.54 -7.51
CA PRO A 24 -1.45 1.58 -7.29
C PRO A 24 -1.37 0.89 -5.92
N MET A 25 -0.16 0.52 -5.48
CA MET A 25 0.04 -0.06 -4.15
C MET A 25 -0.33 0.94 -3.03
N LEU A 26 0.07 2.21 -3.17
CA LEU A 26 -0.29 3.27 -2.23
C LEU A 26 -1.81 3.49 -2.18
N ILE A 27 -2.50 3.45 -3.32
CA ILE A 27 -3.96 3.55 -3.36
C ILE A 27 -4.59 2.40 -2.57
N LEU A 28 -4.10 1.16 -2.73
CA LEU A 28 -4.59 0.02 -1.96
C LEU A 28 -4.35 0.19 -0.46
N VAL A 29 -3.18 0.69 -0.06
CA VAL A 29 -2.84 0.98 1.35
C VAL A 29 -3.76 2.06 1.90
N ILE A 30 -3.98 3.16 1.16
CA ILE A 30 -4.88 4.23 1.60
C ILE A 30 -6.31 3.70 1.78
N TYR A 31 -6.80 2.89 0.84
CA TYR A 31 -8.13 2.29 0.95
C TYR A 31 -8.23 1.21 2.03
N SER A 32 -7.15 0.53 2.42
CA SER A 32 -7.18 -0.44 3.52
C SER A 32 -7.52 0.21 4.87
N PHE A 33 -7.28 1.51 4.99
CA PHE A 33 -7.66 2.31 6.16
C PHE A 33 -9.05 2.95 6.03
N ASN A 34 -9.80 2.73 4.95
CA ASN A 34 -11.16 3.27 4.84
C ASN A 34 -12.11 2.48 5.76
N ALA A 35 -12.83 3.20 6.63
CA ALA A 35 -13.83 2.61 7.51
C ALA A 35 -15.01 1.93 6.76
N SER A 36 -15.28 2.39 5.53
CA SER A 36 -16.31 1.88 4.63
C SER A 36 -15.78 0.75 3.74
N ARG A 37 -16.64 -0.23 3.44
CA ARG A 37 -16.37 -1.29 2.45
C ARG A 37 -16.56 -0.83 1.00
N LEU A 38 -17.15 0.36 0.77
CA LEU A 38 -17.27 0.95 -0.56
C LEU A 38 -16.08 1.88 -0.85
N VAL A 39 -15.36 1.59 -1.93
CA VAL A 39 -14.23 2.41 -2.42
C VAL A 39 -14.67 3.83 -2.82
N THR A 40 -15.95 4.02 -3.16
CA THR A 40 -16.51 5.31 -3.59
C THR A 40 -16.91 6.24 -2.44
N VAL A 41 -16.98 5.74 -1.20
CA VAL A 41 -17.43 6.52 -0.04
C VAL A 41 -16.31 6.53 1.01
N TRP A 42 -15.75 7.71 1.27
CA TRP A 42 -14.76 7.90 2.33
C TRP A 42 -15.46 8.10 3.68
N ALA A 43 -15.46 7.07 4.53
CA ALA A 43 -16.11 7.13 5.85
C ALA A 43 -15.14 7.46 7.01
N GLY A 44 -13.91 7.90 6.69
CA GLY A 44 -12.86 8.20 7.68
C GLY A 44 -11.80 7.10 7.78
N PHE A 45 -10.81 7.35 8.64
CA PHE A 45 -9.68 6.45 8.89
C PHE A 45 -10.05 5.38 9.93
N SER A 46 -9.83 4.10 9.64
CA SER A 46 -10.08 2.98 10.54
C SER A 46 -9.05 1.87 10.38
N THR A 47 -8.55 1.36 11.51
CA THR A 47 -7.67 0.19 11.59
C THR A 47 -8.39 -1.04 12.16
N LYS A 48 -9.73 -1.00 12.25
CA LYS A 48 -10.53 -2.04 12.92
C LYS A 48 -10.25 -3.45 12.41
N TRP A 49 -10.06 -3.61 11.11
CA TRP A 49 -9.79 -4.91 10.48
C TRP A 49 -8.48 -5.53 10.94
N TYR A 50 -7.46 -4.71 11.20
CA TYR A 50 -6.20 -5.20 11.76
C TYR A 50 -6.42 -5.72 13.19
N VAL A 51 -7.19 -4.99 14.00
CA VAL A 51 -7.51 -5.41 15.38
C VAL A 51 -8.38 -6.67 15.40
N GLU A 52 -9.41 -6.74 14.55
CA GLU A 52 -10.26 -7.92 14.38
C GLU A 52 -9.45 -9.14 13.94
N LEU A 53 -8.50 -8.98 13.01
CA LEU A 53 -7.60 -10.05 12.56
C LEU A 53 -6.70 -10.59 13.70
N PHE A 54 -6.22 -9.72 14.59
CA PHE A 54 -5.45 -10.14 15.77
C PHE A 54 -6.32 -10.76 16.86
N GLN A 55 -7.60 -10.44 16.92
CA GLN A 55 -8.56 -11.03 17.86
C GLN A 55 -9.14 -12.35 17.36
N ASP A 56 -8.98 -12.65 16.08
CA ASP A 56 -9.44 -13.91 15.48
C ASP A 56 -8.55 -15.07 15.95
N GLN A 57 -8.89 -15.61 17.13
CA GLN A 57 -8.25 -16.78 17.71
C GLN A 57 -8.36 -18.02 16.81
N GLN A 58 -9.30 -18.07 15.86
CA GLN A 58 -9.47 -19.20 14.95
C GLN A 58 -8.32 -19.30 13.93
N LEU A 59 -7.70 -18.18 13.57
CA LEU A 59 -6.52 -18.16 12.70
C LEU A 59 -5.23 -18.62 13.42
N TRP A 60 -5.21 -18.54 14.74
CA TRP A 60 -4.01 -18.78 15.56
C TRP A 60 -4.02 -20.16 16.24
N MET A 61 -5.15 -20.87 16.21
CA MET A 61 -5.23 -22.24 16.70
C MET A 61 -4.38 -23.15 15.81
N PRO A 62 -3.38 -23.86 16.37
CA PRO A 62 -2.66 -24.89 15.63
C PRO A 62 -3.65 -25.94 15.15
N HIS A 63 -3.80 -26.06 13.84
CA HIS A 63 -4.43 -27.24 13.24
C HIS A 63 -3.42 -28.37 13.43
N GLY A 64 -3.62 -29.18 14.48
CA GLY A 64 -2.85 -30.40 14.71
C GLY A 64 -2.95 -31.37 13.55
#